data_AF-A0A2S6TM77-F1
#
_entry.id   AF-A0A2S6TM77-F1
#
_cell.length_a   1.000
_cell.length_b   1.000
_cell.length_c   1.000
_cell.angle_alpha   90.00
_cell.angle_beta   90.00
_cell.angle_gamma   90.00
#
_symmetry.space_group_name_H-M   'P 1'
#
loop_
_entity.id
_entity.type
_entity.pdbx_description
1 polymer ?
#
loop_
_entity_poly.entity_id
_entity_poly.type
_entity_poly.pdbx_seq_one_letter_code
_entity_poly.pdbx_strand_id
1 'polypeptide(L)'
;MALNLVGSREETSSTGGSVLLKDKFSIDFGGALPAYDSAPSVAYNAVMTSNASRPLMALICDPQLPPRVDKVIPFRNIDTQDLLKPHEWGAVDWPAENRR
;
A
#
# COMPACT_ATOMS: atom_id res chain seq x y z
N MET A 1 17.89 20.14 28.69
CA MET A 1 18.18 18.77 28.22
C MET A 1 17.58 18.63 26.83
N ALA A 2 18.42 18.57 25.80
CA ALA A 2 18.00 18.34 24.43
C ALA A 2 18.28 16.88 24.09
N LEU A 3 17.28 16.15 23.60
CA LEU A 3 17.42 14.80 23.09
C LEU A 3 17.22 14.85 21.58
N ASN A 4 18.30 14.66 20.84
CA ASN A 4 18.27 14.36 19.42
C ASN A 4 17.66 12.96 19.23
N LEU A 5 16.54 12.88 18.51
CA LEU A 5 16.08 11.63 17.94
C LEU A 5 16.66 11.54 16.51
N VAL A 6 17.93 11.18 16.42
CA VAL A 6 18.46 10.64 15.16
C VAL A 6 17.80 9.26 15.03
N GLY A 7 16.70 9.22 14.28
CA GLY A 7 16.08 7.97 13.88
C GLY A 7 17.06 7.26 12.96
N SER A 8 17.83 6.34 13.54
CA SER A 8 18.51 5.29 12.79
C SER A 8 17.50 4.70 11.82
N ARG A 9 17.78 4.80 10.53
CA ARG A 9 17.06 4.06 9.51
C ARG A 9 17.34 2.59 9.80
N GLU A 10 16.46 1.95 10.54
CA GLU A 10 16.36 0.50 10.50
C GLU A 10 15.92 0.16 9.08
N GLU A 11 16.88 -0.17 8.23
CA GLU A 11 16.65 -1.07 7.12
C GLU A 11 16.22 -2.40 7.72
N THR A 12 14.94 -2.48 8.09
CA THR A 12 14.31 -3.77 8.33
C THR A 12 14.29 -4.45 6.97
N SER A 13 15.32 -5.25 6.72
CA SER A 13 15.30 -6.28 5.68
C SER A 13 14.14 -7.21 6.02
N SER A 14 12.95 -6.87 5.53
CA SER A 14 11.76 -7.68 5.68
C SER A 14 12.06 -9.03 5.05
N THR A 15 11.98 -10.09 5.84
CA THR A 15 12.00 -11.48 5.34
C THR A 15 10.74 -11.79 4.52
N GLY A 16 9.83 -10.83 4.34
CA GLY A 16 8.73 -10.86 3.39
C GLY A 16 9.11 -10.10 2.13
N GLY A 17 8.94 -10.73 0.97
CA GLY A 17 9.15 -10.09 -0.33
C GLY A 17 8.28 -8.84 -0.53
N SER A 18 8.45 -8.20 -1.67
CA SER A 18 7.59 -7.10 -2.10
C SER A 18 7.10 -7.33 -3.52
N VAL A 19 5.98 -6.70 -3.87
CA VAL A 19 5.48 -6.65 -5.25
C VAL A 19 5.44 -5.22 -5.76
N LEU A 20 5.74 -5.06 -7.05
CA LEU A 20 5.67 -3.77 -7.74
C LEU A 20 4.33 -3.61 -8.43
N LEU A 21 3.65 -2.50 -8.16
CA LEU A 21 2.54 -1.99 -8.96
C LEU A 21 3.07 -0.98 -9.97
N LYS A 22 2.95 -1.31 -11.27
CA LYS A 22 3.35 -0.47 -12.41
C LYS A 22 4.79 0.07 -12.31
N ASP A 23 5.71 -0.71 -11.71
CA ASP A 23 7.12 -0.37 -11.47
C ASP A 23 7.36 0.91 -10.64
N LYS A 24 6.31 1.45 -10.01
CA LYS A 24 6.33 2.74 -9.31
C LYS A 24 6.04 2.65 -7.83
N PHE A 25 5.31 1.62 -7.41
CA PHE A 25 4.93 1.44 -6.01
C PHE A 25 5.34 0.05 -5.57
N SER A 26 6.14 -0.03 -4.51
CA SER A 26 6.52 -1.28 -3.86
C SER A 26 5.60 -1.53 -2.67
N ILE A 27 5.04 -2.73 -2.59
CA ILE A 27 4.12 -3.17 -1.54
C ILE A 27 4.80 -4.29 -0.76
N ASP A 28 4.95 -4.13 0.54
CA ASP A 28 5.60 -5.10 1.43
C ASP A 28 4.59 -6.16 1.90
N PHE A 29 4.88 -7.44 1.64
CA PHE A 29 4.03 -8.56 2.06
C PHE A 29 3.99 -8.76 3.58
N GLY A 30 5.02 -8.35 4.30
CA GLY A 30 5.11 -8.45 5.76
C GLY A 30 4.51 -7.23 6.47
N GLY A 31 4.33 -6.12 5.76
CA GLY A 31 3.93 -4.83 6.30
C GLY A 31 2.42 -4.66 6.44
N ALA A 32 1.68 -5.64 6.96
CA ALA A 32 0.23 -5.50 7.16
C ALA A 32 -0.09 -4.36 8.15
N LEU A 33 -1.15 -3.60 7.86
CA LEU A 33 -1.59 -2.43 8.63
C LEU A 33 -3.06 -2.59 9.09
N PRO A 34 -3.38 -3.51 10.03
CA PRO A 34 -4.77 -3.87 10.35
C PRO A 34 -5.68 -2.71 10.79
N ALA A 35 -5.09 -1.67 11.36
CA ALA A 35 -5.83 -0.46 11.77
C ALA A 35 -6.46 0.30 10.59
N TYR A 36 -6.03 0.02 9.36
CA TYR A 36 -6.51 0.64 8.13
C TYR A 36 -7.23 -0.35 7.20
N ASP A 37 -7.50 -1.56 7.69
CA ASP A 37 -8.29 -2.54 6.94
C ASP A 37 -9.68 -1.96 6.61
N SER A 38 -10.13 -2.22 5.39
CA SER A 38 -11.44 -1.79 4.91
C SER A 38 -12.09 -2.99 4.25
N ALA A 39 -12.84 -3.77 5.04
CA ALA A 39 -13.44 -5.02 4.59
C ALA A 39 -14.16 -4.87 3.23
N PRO A 40 -13.88 -5.76 2.25
CA PRO A 40 -13.09 -6.99 2.34
C PRO A 40 -11.58 -6.82 2.07
N SER A 41 -11.09 -5.61 1.90
CA SER A 41 -9.69 -5.32 1.59
C SER A 41 -8.81 -5.25 2.83
N VAL A 42 -7.58 -5.76 2.71
CA VAL A 42 -6.55 -5.70 3.75
C VAL A 42 -5.50 -4.65 3.39
N ALA A 43 -5.06 -3.89 4.38
CA ALA A 43 -4.09 -2.83 4.23
C ALA A 43 -2.65 -3.32 4.39
N TYR A 44 -1.76 -2.90 3.49
CA TYR A 44 -0.33 -3.18 3.53
C TYR A 44 0.49 -1.90 3.33
N ASN A 45 1.67 -1.85 3.92
CA ASN A 45 2.62 -0.77 3.75
C ASN A 45 3.10 -0.72 2.30
N ALA A 46 3.12 0.50 1.75
CA ALA A 46 3.59 0.73 0.40
C ALA A 46 4.46 1.98 0.34
N VAL A 47 5.40 1.98 -0.61
CA VAL A 47 6.29 3.12 -0.86
C VAL A 47 6.38 3.39 -2.35
N MET A 48 6.55 4.66 -2.72
CA MET A 48 6.88 5.00 -4.10
C MET A 48 8.37 4.75 -4.35
N THR A 49 8.70 4.05 -5.43
CA THR A 49 10.09 3.68 -5.76
C THR A 49 11.00 4.90 -5.98
N SER A 50 10.44 5.98 -6.51
CA SER A 50 11.16 7.25 -6.70
C SER A 50 11.27 8.09 -5.42
N ASN A 51 10.42 7.83 -4.41
CA ASN A 51 10.40 8.61 -3.18
C ASN A 51 9.77 7.82 -2.01
N ALA A 52 10.60 7.11 -1.27
CA ALA A 52 10.18 6.36 -0.09
C ALA A 52 9.85 7.24 1.14
N SER A 53 10.07 8.57 1.07
CA SER A 53 9.81 9.49 2.20
C SER A 53 8.32 9.71 2.46
N ARG A 54 7.47 9.44 1.46
CA ARG A 54 6.02 9.54 1.60
C ARG A 54 5.46 8.16 1.94
N PRO A 55 5.00 7.93 3.18
CA PRO A 55 4.35 6.67 3.52
C PRO A 55 3.05 6.55 2.73
N LEU A 56 2.87 5.40 2.08
CA LEU A 56 1.64 5.05 1.36
C LEU A 56 1.12 3.73 1.94
N MET A 57 -0.13 3.43 1.59
CA MET A 57 -0.76 2.18 1.92
C MET A 57 -1.41 1.61 0.68
N ALA A 58 -1.27 0.30 0.48
CA ALA A 58 -1.99 -0.45 -0.52
C ALA A 58 -3.16 -1.20 0.12
N LEU A 59 -4.34 -1.10 -0.48
CA LEU A 59 -5.48 -1.94 -0.15
C LEU A 59 -5.53 -3.11 -1.13
N ILE A 60 -5.31 -4.31 -0.63
CA ILE A 60 -5.35 -5.55 -1.41
C ILE A 60 -6.76 -6.11 -1.32
N CYS A 61 -7.40 -6.23 -2.48
CA CYS A 61 -8.74 -6.80 -2.59
C CYS A 61 -8.70 -8.32 -2.59
N ASP A 62 -9.76 -8.94 -2.05
CA ASP A 62 -9.99 -10.37 -2.15
C ASP A 62 -10.08 -10.80 -3.64
N PRO A 63 -9.25 -11.75 -4.10
CA PRO A 63 -9.23 -12.20 -5.50
C PRO A 63 -10.50 -12.96 -5.93
N GLN A 64 -11.33 -13.43 -5.00
CA GLN A 64 -12.63 -14.04 -5.28
C GLN A 64 -13.69 -13.01 -5.66
N LEU A 65 -13.44 -11.73 -5.41
CA LEU A 65 -14.37 -10.65 -5.73
C LEU A 65 -14.03 -10.02 -7.09
N PRO A 66 -15.05 -9.65 -7.89
CA PRO A 66 -14.82 -9.01 -9.17
C PRO A 66 -14.09 -7.67 -8.99
N PRO A 67 -13.06 -7.37 -9.82
CA PRO A 67 -12.37 -6.09 -9.81
C PRO A 67 -13.34 -4.92 -9.98
N ARG A 68 -13.18 -3.87 -9.17
CA ARG A 68 -14.02 -2.66 -9.21
C ARG A 68 -13.29 -1.45 -9.79
N VAL A 69 -12.41 -1.69 -10.77
CA VAL A 69 -11.52 -0.67 -11.33
C VAL A 69 -12.29 0.55 -11.84
N ASP A 70 -13.42 0.33 -12.51
CA ASP A 70 -14.29 1.39 -13.04
C ASP A 70 -14.85 2.32 -11.95
N LYS A 71 -14.93 1.83 -10.71
CA LYS A 71 -15.38 2.61 -9.56
C LYS A 71 -14.27 3.45 -8.94
N VAL A 72 -13.00 3.11 -9.14
CA VAL A 72 -11.86 3.87 -8.60
C VAL A 72 -11.62 5.16 -9.39
N ILE A 73 -11.88 5.16 -10.69
CA ILE A 73 -11.63 6.31 -11.58
C ILE A 73 -12.35 7.58 -11.11
N PRO A 74 -13.67 7.56 -10.79
CA PRO A 74 -14.34 8.74 -10.25
C PRO A 74 -13.70 9.29 -8.97
N PHE A 75 -13.26 8.42 -8.04
CA PHE A 75 -12.68 8.86 -6.78
C PHE A 75 -11.36 9.60 -6.94
N ARG A 76 -10.57 9.26 -7.96
CA ARG A 76 -9.32 10.00 -8.26
C ARG A 76 -9.59 11.47 -8.61
N ASN A 77 -10.73 11.75 -9.22
CA ASN A 77 -11.07 13.08 -9.72
C ASN A 77 -11.79 13.95 -8.69
N ILE A 78 -12.16 13.40 -7.52
CA ILE A 78 -12.77 14.17 -6.44
C ILE A 78 -11.68 15.01 -5.77
N ASP A 79 -11.83 16.33 -5.83
CA ASP A 79 -10.90 17.26 -5.17
C ASP A 79 -11.47 17.74 -3.84
N THR A 80 -11.26 16.94 -2.79
CA THR A 80 -11.56 17.29 -1.40
C THR A 80 -10.42 16.85 -0.49
N GLN A 81 -10.24 17.57 0.62
CA GLN A 81 -9.26 17.24 1.66
C GLN A 81 -9.76 16.13 2.60
N ASP A 82 -11.07 15.88 2.61
CA ASP A 82 -11.71 14.94 3.55
C ASP A 82 -11.70 13.49 3.07
N LEU A 83 -11.14 13.22 1.88
CA LEU A 83 -11.10 11.89 1.27
C LEU A 83 -9.66 11.48 0.96
N LEU A 84 -9.32 10.24 1.32
CA LEU A 84 -8.10 9.60 0.84
C LEU A 84 -8.18 9.40 -0.67
N LYS A 85 -7.25 10.02 -1.40
CA LYS A 85 -7.19 9.90 -2.86
C LYS A 85 -6.42 8.65 -3.26
N PRO A 86 -7.00 7.78 -4.11
CA PRO A 86 -6.26 6.66 -4.66
C PRO A 86 -5.14 7.19 -5.57
N HIS A 87 -3.89 6.80 -5.28
CA HIS A 87 -2.74 7.17 -6.10
C HIS A 87 -2.69 6.39 -7.41
N GLU A 88 -2.89 5.08 -7.31
CA GLU A 88 -2.78 4.14 -8.42
C GLU A 88 -3.58 2.86 -8.11
N TRP A 89 -3.96 2.12 -9.15
CA TRP A 89 -4.64 0.83 -9.03
C TRP A 89 -4.24 -0.12 -10.17
N GLY A 90 -4.42 -1.42 -9.93
CA GLY A 90 -4.15 -2.45 -10.92
C GLY A 90 -4.07 -3.83 -10.29
N ALA A 91 -3.92 -4.84 -11.13
CA ALA A 91 -3.56 -6.17 -10.69
C ALA A 91 -2.05 -6.22 -10.41
N VAL A 92 -1.67 -6.99 -9.40
CA VAL A 92 -0.29 -7.36 -9.10
C VAL A 92 -0.23 -8.87 -8.90
N ASP A 93 0.90 -9.49 -9.23
CA ASP A 93 1.08 -10.90 -8.97
C ASP A 93 1.41 -11.10 -7.49
N TRP A 94 0.40 -11.48 -6.71
CA TRP A 94 0.55 -11.72 -5.28
C TRP A 94 0.93 -13.18 -5.04
N PRO A 95 2.00 -13.47 -4.27
CA PRO A 95 2.48 -14.83 -4.06
C PRO A 95 1.39 -15.71 -3.45
N ALA A 96 1.29 -16.95 -3.95
CA ALA A 96 0.24 -17.89 -3.58
C ALA A 96 0.25 -18.25 -2.09
N GLU A 97 1.43 -18.32 -1.44
CA GLU A 97 1.51 -18.57 0.01
C GLU A 97 0.86 -17.48 0.87
N ASN A 98 0.65 -16.27 0.32
CA ASN A 98 0.11 -15.13 1.05
C ASN A 98 -1.19 -14.59 0.42
N ARG A 99 -1.80 -15.36 -0.49
CA ARG A 99 -3.07 -15.03 -1.13
C ARG A 99 -4.20 -15.53 -0.22
N ARG A 100 -4.98 -14.60 0.35
CA ARG A 100 -6.25 -14.94 1.03
C ARG A 100 -7.35 -15.12 0.01
#